data_AF-A0A8J7LCW4-F1
#
_entry.id   AF-A0A8J7LCW4-F1
#
_cell.length_a   1.000
_cell.length_b   1.000
_cell.length_c   1.000
_cell.angle_alpha   90.00
_cell.angle_beta   90.00
_cell.angle_gamma   90.00
#
_symmetry.space_group_name_H-M   'P 1'
#
loop_
_entity.id
_entity.type
_entity.pdbx_description
1 polymer ?
#
loop_
_entity_poly.entity_id
_entity_poly.type
_entity_poly.pdbx_seq_one_letter_code
_entity_poly.pdbx_strand_id
1 'polypeptide(L)'
;MNYETARKLLVAQTTTTEENPDALLMRMKQGKPPVPGQITSILLALKVVFEGLKESSSLDRELAFSLYQLAVKAQQIFVAGRKLGVDWPPLLKEDLLRISLAAESIFSGLWQTPPSVDRLKDKM
;
A
#
# COMPACT_ATOMS: atom_id res chain seq x y z
N MET A 1 9.15 14.11 5.58
CA MET A 1 7.81 13.81 6.14
C MET A 1 8.00 13.22 7.53
N ASN A 2 7.25 13.66 8.53
CA ASN A 2 7.30 13.08 9.87
C ASN A 2 6.27 11.93 10.01
N TYR A 3 6.30 11.21 11.14
CA TYR A 3 5.39 10.10 11.43
C TYR A 3 3.91 10.50 11.32
N GLU A 4 3.52 11.63 11.90
CA GLU A 4 2.12 12.08 11.92
C GLU A 4 1.59 12.37 10.51
N THR A 5 2.38 13.07 9.69
CA THR A 5 2.05 13.32 8.28
C THR A 5 1.97 12.03 7.49
N ALA A 6 2.91 11.09 7.70
CA ALA A 6 2.90 9.80 7.03
C ALA A 6 1.66 8.97 7.41
N ARG A 7 1.33 8.89 8.69
CA ARG A 7 0.12 8.23 9.20
C ARG A 7 -1.14 8.82 8.58
N LYS A 8 -1.31 10.15 8.65
CA LYS A 8 -2.46 10.85 8.06
C LYS A 8 -2.59 10.58 6.56
N LEU A 9 -1.46 10.57 5.84
CA LEU A 9 -1.44 10.23 4.42
C LEU A 9 -1.98 8.81 4.20
N LEU A 10 -1.45 7.80 4.91
CA LEU A 10 -1.89 6.40 4.72
C LEU A 10 -3.39 6.22 4.98
N VAL A 11 -3.90 6.83 6.07
CA VAL A 11 -5.34 6.79 6.39
C VAL A 11 -6.16 7.38 5.25
N ALA A 12 -5.80 8.59 4.79
CA ALA A 12 -6.49 9.28 3.71
C ALA A 12 -6.55 8.50 2.40
N GLN A 13 -5.54 7.66 2.10
CA GLN A 13 -5.52 6.82 0.89
C GLN A 13 -6.49 5.65 0.92
N THR A 14 -7.02 5.32 2.11
CA THR A 14 -7.93 4.19 2.33
C THR A 14 -9.37 4.61 2.62
N THR A 15 -9.61 5.90 2.83
CA THR A 15 -10.95 6.45 2.96
C THR A 15 -11.70 6.28 1.64
N THR A 16 -12.88 5.66 1.69
CA THR A 16 -13.73 5.42 0.49
C THR A 16 -15.04 6.18 0.57
N THR A 17 -14.96 7.43 1.04
CA THR A 17 -16.04 8.41 1.02
C THR A 17 -15.90 9.30 -0.22
N GLU A 18 -17.00 9.92 -0.65
CA GLU A 18 -16.99 10.85 -1.79
C GLU A 18 -16.16 12.13 -1.53
N GLU A 19 -15.84 12.41 -0.27
CA GLU A 19 -15.05 13.55 0.18
C GLU A 19 -13.59 13.49 -0.28
N ASN A 20 -13.07 12.30 -0.59
CA ASN A 20 -11.71 12.12 -1.11
C ASN A 20 -11.70 11.23 -2.37
N PRO A 21 -12.15 11.75 -3.53
CA PRO A 21 -12.26 10.98 -4.76
C PRO A 21 -10.90 10.53 -5.30
N ASP A 22 -9.82 11.20 -4.89
CA ASP A 22 -8.46 10.89 -5.32
C ASP A 22 -7.72 9.91 -4.42
N ALA A 23 -8.32 9.46 -3.31
CA ALA A 23 -7.76 8.38 -2.50
C ALA A 23 -7.51 7.13 -3.36
N LEU A 24 -6.38 6.44 -3.11
CA LEU A 24 -5.98 5.26 -3.89
C LEU A 24 -7.12 4.25 -4.01
N LEU A 25 -7.73 3.85 -2.89
CA LEU A 25 -8.79 2.84 -2.92
C LEU A 25 -10.06 3.35 -3.60
N MET A 26 -10.38 4.64 -3.48
CA MET A 26 -11.55 5.21 -4.15
C MET A 26 -11.38 5.19 -5.67
N ARG A 27 -10.21 5.62 -6.16
CA ARG A 27 -9.89 5.58 -7.60
C ARG A 27 -9.91 4.16 -8.15
N MET A 28 -9.27 3.22 -7.45
CA MET A 28 -9.26 1.82 -7.85
C MET A 28 -10.67 1.22 -7.87
N LYS A 29 -11.54 1.54 -6.89
CA LYS A 29 -12.94 1.11 -6.90
C LYS A 29 -13.72 1.66 -8.09
N GLN A 30 -13.39 2.87 -8.55
CA GLN A 30 -13.97 3.49 -9.74
C GLN A 30 -13.35 2.97 -11.05
N GLY A 31 -12.44 2.00 -11.01
CA GLY A 31 -11.73 1.51 -12.20
C GLY A 31 -10.73 2.52 -12.79
N LYS A 32 -10.35 3.54 -12.02
CA LYS A 32 -9.38 4.58 -12.44
C LYS A 32 -7.99 4.25 -11.91
N PRO A 33 -6.93 4.50 -12.70
CA PRO A 33 -5.56 4.31 -12.22
C PRO A 33 -5.24 5.26 -11.05
N PRO A 34 -4.26 4.91 -10.21
CA PRO A 34 -3.71 5.84 -9.21
C PRO A 34 -3.24 7.15 -9.85
N VAL A 35 -3.25 8.24 -9.07
CA VAL A 35 -2.69 9.53 -9.49
C VAL A 35 -1.16 9.40 -9.64
N PRO A 36 -0.52 10.03 -10.63
CA PRO A 36 0.93 10.04 -10.75
C PRO A 36 1.63 10.43 -9.43
N GLY A 37 2.63 9.65 -9.03
CA GLY A 37 3.37 9.85 -7.77
C GLY A 37 2.69 9.33 -6.51
N GLN A 38 1.38 9.00 -6.54
CA GLN A 38 0.61 8.54 -5.37
C GLN A 38 1.21 7.28 -4.74
N ILE A 39 1.57 6.29 -5.55
CA ILE A 39 2.21 5.06 -5.09
C ILE A 39 3.54 5.36 -4.39
N THR A 40 4.37 6.22 -4.98
CA THR A 40 5.65 6.63 -4.38
C THR A 40 5.45 7.30 -3.03
N SER A 41 4.46 8.21 -2.92
CA SER A 41 4.12 8.87 -1.65
C SER A 41 3.64 7.86 -0.60
N ILE A 42 2.85 6.86 -0.97
CA ILE A 42 2.39 5.78 -0.08
C ILE A 42 3.58 4.95 0.41
N LEU A 43 4.46 4.51 -0.49
CA LEU A 43 5.65 3.72 -0.12
C LEU A 43 6.59 4.50 0.81
N LEU A 44 6.79 5.79 0.54
CA LEU A 44 7.55 6.67 1.43
C LEU A 44 6.88 6.80 2.80
N ALA A 45 5.56 6.94 2.86
CA ALA A 45 4.82 6.99 4.11
C ALA A 45 4.90 5.70 4.91
N LEU A 46 4.80 4.54 4.25
CA LEU A 46 4.99 3.23 4.90
C LEU A 46 6.40 3.11 5.48
N LYS A 47 7.43 3.57 4.77
CA LYS A 47 8.80 3.58 5.30
C LYS A 47 8.93 4.49 6.53
N VAL A 48 8.39 5.70 6.49
CA VAL A 48 8.42 6.62 7.64
C VAL A 48 7.66 6.06 8.85
N VAL A 49 6.50 5.44 8.63
CA VAL A 49 5.72 4.79 9.68
C VAL A 49 6.45 3.60 10.28
N PHE A 50 7.10 2.77 9.45
CA PHE A 50 7.94 1.68 9.92
C PHE A 50 9.07 2.17 10.83
N GLU A 51 9.82 3.19 10.40
CA GLU A 51 10.91 3.76 11.22
C GLU A 51 10.37 4.39 12.51
N GLY A 52 9.23 5.07 12.45
CA GLY A 52 8.61 5.71 13.62
C GLY A 52 8.00 4.75 14.64
N LEU A 53 7.77 3.49 14.28
CA LEU A 53 7.17 2.47 15.16
C LEU A 53 8.18 1.46 15.73
N LYS A 54 9.48 1.57 15.42
CA LYS A 54 10.50 0.60 15.88
C LYS A 54 10.52 0.36 17.38
N GLU A 55 10.30 1.42 18.17
CA GLU A 55 10.29 1.36 19.64
C GLU A 55 8.86 1.24 20.21
N SER A 56 7.83 1.16 19.35
CA SER A 56 6.44 1.04 19.77
C SER A 56 6.00 -0.42 19.84
N SER A 57 5.42 -0.80 20.98
CA SER A 57 4.76 -2.10 21.15
C SER A 57 3.29 -2.10 20.73
N SER A 58 2.77 -0.96 20.27
CA SER A 58 1.36 -0.79 19.92
C SER A 58 1.17 -0.10 18.58
N LEU A 59 0.07 -0.46 17.92
CA LEU A 59 -0.40 0.16 16.70
C LEU A 59 -1.84 0.59 16.91
N ASP A 60 -2.14 1.85 16.63
CA ASP A 60 -3.51 2.33 16.75
C ASP A 60 -4.42 1.66 15.71
N ARG A 61 -5.70 1.50 16.06
CA ARG A 61 -6.67 0.74 15.25
C ARG A 61 -6.91 1.33 13.87
N GLU A 62 -6.90 2.66 13.74
CA GLU A 62 -7.16 3.33 12.47
C GLU A 62 -6.02 3.10 11.48
N LEU A 63 -4.77 3.23 11.95
CA LEU A 63 -3.60 2.91 11.14
C LEU A 63 -3.55 1.42 10.81
N ALA A 64 -3.80 0.54 11.79
CA ALA A 64 -3.84 -0.91 11.56
C ALA A 64 -4.86 -1.28 10.46
N PHE A 65 -6.06 -0.69 10.51
CA PHE A 65 -7.09 -0.91 9.50
C PHE A 65 -6.68 -0.36 8.13
N SER A 66 -6.05 0.81 8.08
CA SER A 66 -5.53 1.39 6.83
C SER A 66 -4.47 0.49 6.19
N LEU A 67 -3.53 -0.04 6.98
CA LEU A 67 -2.52 -0.99 6.50
C LEU A 67 -3.15 -2.28 5.96
N TYR A 68 -4.16 -2.83 6.64
CA TYR A 68 -4.92 -3.97 6.12
C TYR A 68 -5.57 -3.66 4.78
N GLN A 69 -6.20 -2.49 4.63
CA GLN A 69 -6.82 -2.12 3.37
C GLN A 69 -5.80 -1.94 2.24
N LEU A 70 -4.65 -1.30 2.51
CA LEU A 70 -3.59 -1.13 1.52
C LEU A 70 -2.98 -2.48 1.09
N ALA A 71 -2.71 -3.38 2.04
CA ALA A 71 -2.08 -4.67 1.75
C ALA A 71 -3.05 -5.67 1.09
N VAL A 72 -4.29 -5.72 1.58
CA VAL A 72 -5.24 -6.78 1.19
C VAL A 72 -6.32 -6.26 0.24
N LYS A 73 -6.99 -5.16 0.59
CA LYS A 73 -8.13 -4.67 -0.21
C LYS A 73 -7.70 -4.13 -1.56
N ALA A 74 -6.56 -3.44 -1.64
CA ALA A 74 -6.03 -2.97 -2.93
C ALA A 74 -5.78 -4.13 -3.91
N GLN A 75 -5.20 -5.24 -3.44
CA GLN A 75 -5.00 -6.45 -4.25
C GLN A 75 -6.34 -7.05 -4.73
N GLN A 76 -7.33 -7.14 -3.84
CA GLN A 76 -8.67 -7.64 -4.19
C GLN A 76 -9.34 -6.78 -5.28
N ILE A 77 -9.25 -5.45 -5.16
CA ILE A 77 -9.80 -4.52 -6.15
C ILE A 77 -9.06 -4.63 -7.49
N PHE A 78 -7.73 -4.74 -7.48
CA PHE A 78 -6.94 -4.94 -8.69
C PHE A 78 -7.40 -6.20 -9.46
N VAL A 79 -7.52 -7.33 -8.76
CA VAL A 79 -7.97 -8.60 -9.36
C VAL A 79 -9.40 -8.50 -9.87
N ALA A 80 -10.31 -7.88 -9.12
CA ALA A 80 -11.69 -7.66 -9.55
C ALA A 80 -11.74 -6.77 -10.81
N GLY A 81 -11.00 -5.66 -10.84
CA GLY A 81 -10.92 -4.77 -12.00
C GLY A 81 -10.37 -5.47 -13.24
N ARG A 82 -9.34 -6.32 -13.10
CA ARG A 82 -8.83 -7.14 -14.22
C ARG A 82 -9.91 -8.05 -14.81
N LYS A 83 -10.73 -8.68 -13.95
CA LYS A 83 -11.84 -9.53 -14.40
C LYS A 83 -12.94 -8.74 -15.12
N LEU A 84 -13.10 -7.46 -14.78
CA LEU A 84 -14.04 -6.54 -15.41
C LEU A 84 -13.45 -5.79 -16.62
N GLY A 85 -12.24 -6.11 -17.05
CA GLY A 85 -11.61 -5.50 -18.23
C GLY A 85 -11.02 -4.11 -17.98
N VAL A 86 -10.78 -3.72 -16.72
CA VAL A 86 -10.08 -2.46 -16.40
C VAL A 86 -8.62 -2.54 -16.87
N ASP A 87 -8.20 -1.55 -17.65
CA ASP A 87 -6.82 -1.41 -18.12
C ASP A 87 -5.95 -0.76 -17.04
N TRP A 88 -5.42 -1.58 -16.16
CA TRP A 88 -4.49 -1.12 -15.12
C TRP A 88 -3.11 -0.79 -15.69
N PRO A 89 -2.41 0.22 -15.13
CA PRO A 89 -1.02 0.47 -15.46
C PRO A 89 -0.16 -0.80 -15.33
N PRO A 90 0.82 -1.02 -16.22
CA PRO A 90 1.52 -2.30 -16.33
C PRO A 90 2.29 -2.69 -15.06
N LEU A 91 2.77 -1.71 -14.29
CA LEU A 91 3.54 -1.92 -13.05
C LEU A 91 2.69 -1.92 -11.78
N LEU A 92 1.37 -1.71 -11.90
CA LEU A 92 0.51 -1.54 -10.72
C LEU A 92 0.51 -2.81 -9.85
N LYS A 93 0.61 -3.99 -10.44
CA LYS A 93 0.66 -5.25 -9.68
C LYS A 93 1.90 -5.30 -8.77
N GLU A 94 3.06 -4.97 -9.32
CA GLU A 94 4.34 -4.94 -8.60
C GLU A 94 4.33 -3.85 -7.53
N ASP A 95 3.73 -2.69 -7.83
CA ASP A 95 3.56 -1.60 -6.87
C ASP A 95 2.67 -1.99 -5.69
N LEU A 96 1.53 -2.66 -5.93
CA LEU A 96 0.66 -3.17 -4.87
C LEU A 96 1.36 -4.26 -4.04
N LEU A 97 2.23 -5.06 -4.65
CA LEU A 97 3.05 -6.02 -3.92
C LEU A 97 4.05 -5.31 -3.00
N ARG A 98 4.73 -4.27 -3.49
CA ARG A 98 5.64 -3.45 -2.66
C ARG A 98 4.90 -2.82 -1.48
N ILE A 99 3.69 -2.33 -1.70
CA ILE A 99 2.83 -1.79 -0.63
C ILE A 99 2.50 -2.87 0.41
N SER A 100 2.11 -4.07 -0.03
CA SER A 100 1.82 -5.18 0.87
C SER A 100 3.04 -5.58 1.73
N LEU A 101 4.21 -5.69 1.12
CA LEU A 101 5.46 -6.02 1.83
C LEU A 101 5.88 -4.92 2.82
N ALA A 102 5.68 -3.65 2.45
CA ALA A 102 5.96 -2.53 3.35
C ALA A 102 4.98 -2.50 4.54
N ALA A 103 3.71 -2.86 4.34
CA ALA A 103 2.76 -3.05 5.44
C ALA A 103 3.13 -4.24 6.34
N GLU A 104 3.51 -5.38 5.76
CA GLU A 104 4.04 -6.54 6.50
C GLU A 104 5.27 -6.17 7.33
N SER A 105 6.12 -5.29 6.81
CA SER A 105 7.30 -4.79 7.53
C SER A 105 6.92 -4.08 8.82
N ILE A 106 5.85 -3.29 8.81
CA ILE A 106 5.35 -2.58 10.00
C ILE A 106 4.87 -3.58 11.06
N PHE A 107 4.17 -4.63 10.66
CA PHE A 107 3.66 -5.63 11.61
C PHE A 107 4.75 -6.56 12.14
N SER A 108 5.76 -6.90 11.33
CA SER A 108 6.83 -7.84 11.70
C SER A 108 8.04 -7.16 12.37
N GLY A 109 8.19 -5.84 12.24
CA GLY A 109 9.39 -5.11 12.65
C GLY A 109 10.61 -5.35 11.76
N LEU A 110 10.48 -6.12 10.67
CA LEU A 110 11.56 -6.43 9.74
C LEU A 110 11.24 -5.85 8.37
N TRP A 111 12.16 -5.04 7.81
CA TRP A 111 11.94 -4.45 6.50
C TRP A 111 12.01 -5.50 5.38
N GLN A 112 10.87 -5.76 4.74
CA GLN A 112 10.71 -6.70 3.64
C GLN A 112 11.03 -6.03 2.30
N THR A 113 11.65 -6.80 1.40
CA THR A 113 11.87 -6.37 0.01
C THR A 113 11.32 -7.42 -0.94
N PRO A 114 10.82 -7.03 -2.13
CA PRO A 114 10.41 -7.99 -3.13
C PRO A 114 11.56 -8.97 -3.42
N PRO A 115 11.29 -10.27 -3.61
CA PRO A 115 12.33 -11.21 -4.01
C PRO A 115 13.01 -10.71 -5.29
N SER A 116 14.34 -10.64 -5.26
CA SER A 116 15.12 -10.36 -6.46
C SER A 116 14.92 -11.50 -7.45
N VAL A 117 14.83 -11.19 -8.75
CA VAL A 117 14.69 -12.19 -9.82
C VAL A 117 15.82 -13.23 -9.76
N ASP A 118 17.00 -12.86 -9.25
CA ASP A 118 18.14 -13.76 -9.07
C ASP A 118 17.93 -14.84 -8.00
N ARG A 119 17.15 -14.56 -6.93
CA ARG A 119 16.90 -15.55 -5.86
C ARG A 119 15.99 -16.71 -6.27
N LEU A 120 15.33 -16.62 -7.43
CA LEU A 120 14.51 -17.70 -7.98
C LEU A 120 15.32 -18.69 -8.82
N LYS A 121 16.53 -18.30 -9.29
CA LYS A 121 17.41 -19.19 -10.06
C LYS A 121 18.20 -20.16 -9.17
N ASP A 122 18.51 -19.78 -7.94
CA ASP A 122 19.22 -20.65 -6.98
C ASP A 122 18.32 -21.72 -6.31
N LYS A 123 17.03 -21.76 -6.66
CA LYS A 123 16.06 -22.74 -6.14
C LYS A 123 15.47 -23.66 -7.21
N MET A 124 16.05 -23.66 -8.41
CA MET A 124 15.73 -24.60 -9.50
C MET A 124 16.97 -25.41 -9.85
#